data_AF-A0A3N2K3E5-F1
#
_entry.id   AF-A0A3N2K3E5-F1
#
_cell.length_a   1.000
_cell.length_b   1.000
_cell.length_c   1.000
_cell.angle_alpha   90.00
_cell.angle_beta   90.00
_cell.angle_gamma   90.00
#
_symmetry.space_group_name_H-M   'P 1'
#
loop_
_entity.id
_entity.type
_entity.pdbx_description
1 polymer ?
#
loop_
_entity_poly.entity_id
_entity_poly.type
_entity_poly.pdbx_seq_one_letter_code
_entity_poly.pdbx_strand_id
1 'polypeptide(L)'
;MKRCQKIVSYSIAIGFVIIIVLSICGIILMGYSTADHRISDIKQNLDSIISRIESYNVSNHTLPEAMSQLNFKQTINGYLYEGNMGIDIRFRYYNLSDGSYLVEVFNEEEDSIINQFYSPAHQWENEPDNMVWFKIETKAYELSQIKKIHDILNPVSSYRFSIPFTLDSVTRNDNILSILSDITIHCDSIGYLAIKSPDKQTRMEGWTAFDRYVYPAEYLGCMFGEWKYYDGQGNCYRKFWNYKENDRLIYETDR
;
A
#
# COMPACT_ATOMS: atom_id res chain seq x y z
N MET A 1 74.18 15.40 12.49
CA MET A 1 73.02 14.74 13.13
C MET A 1 71.71 15.52 13.03
N LYS A 2 71.63 16.79 13.48
CA LYS A 2 70.35 17.55 13.51
C LYS A 2 69.65 17.76 12.15
N ARG A 3 70.40 17.87 11.04
CA ARG A 3 69.82 18.02 9.68
C ARG A 3 69.25 16.71 9.13
N CYS A 4 69.97 15.59 9.26
CA CYS A 4 69.47 14.27 8.83
C CYS A 4 68.24 13.83 9.62
N GLN A 5 68.20 14.07 10.94
CA GLN A 5 67.01 13.78 11.76
C GLN A 5 65.78 14.59 11.33
N LYS A 6 65.94 15.87 10.95
CA LYS A 6 64.85 16.68 10.40
C LYS A 6 64.35 16.14 9.06
N ILE A 7 65.25 15.73 8.17
CA ILE A 7 64.86 15.18 6.86
C ILE A 7 64.08 13.87 7.04
N VAL A 8 64.53 12.99 7.94
CA VAL A 8 63.84 11.74 8.26
C VAL A 8 62.47 12.02 8.90
N SER A 9 62.36 12.98 9.82
CA SER A 9 61.06 13.31 10.44
C SER A 9 60.07 13.93 9.44
N TYR A 10 60.53 14.81 8.54
CA TYR A 10 59.66 15.36 7.49
C TYR A 10 59.21 14.28 6.51
N SER A 11 60.09 13.33 6.15
CA SER A 11 59.73 12.22 5.28
C SER A 11 58.66 11.32 5.90
N ILE A 12 58.75 11.03 7.21
CA ILE A 12 57.75 10.24 7.93
C ILE A 12 56.42 11.00 8.01
N ALA A 13 56.45 12.29 8.34
CA ALA A 13 55.25 13.11 8.43
C ALA A 13 54.53 13.25 7.08
N ILE A 14 55.28 13.48 5.99
CA ILE A 14 54.72 13.54 4.63
C ILE A 14 54.14 12.19 4.22
N GLY A 15 54.86 11.08 4.49
CA GLY A 15 54.35 9.74 4.21
C GLY A 15 53.06 9.43 4.96
N PHE A 16 52.97 9.82 6.23
CA PHE A 16 51.76 9.64 7.05
C PHE A 16 50.58 10.46 6.54
N VAL A 17 50.81 11.72 6.14
CA VAL A 17 49.77 12.57 5.53
C VAL A 17 49.28 11.98 4.21
N ILE A 18 50.18 11.47 3.38
CA ILE A 18 49.80 10.82 2.10
C ILE A 18 48.94 9.58 2.36
N ILE A 19 49.30 8.74 3.35
CA ILE A 19 48.51 7.56 3.71
C ILE A 19 47.10 7.97 4.15
N ILE A 20 46.98 8.97 5.03
CA ILE A 20 45.66 9.45 5.50
C ILE A 20 44.81 9.95 4.33
N VAL A 21 45.39 10.77 3.45
CA VAL A 21 44.67 11.31 2.28
C VAL A 21 44.23 10.17 1.35
N LEU A 22 45.10 9.21 1.07
CA LEU A 22 44.75 8.05 0.23
C LEU A 22 43.69 7.16 0.88
N SER A 23 43.73 6.95 2.20
CA SER A 23 42.70 6.22 2.93
C SER A 23 41.33 6.91 2.86
N ILE A 24 41.29 8.24 3.04
CA ILE A 24 40.06 9.02 2.91
C ILE A 24 39.52 8.95 1.48
N CYS A 25 40.37 9.13 0.46
CA CYS A 25 39.99 8.98 -0.94
C CYS A 25 39.44 7.57 -1.24
N GLY A 26 40.06 6.52 -0.69
CA GLY A 26 39.60 5.15 -0.84
C GLY A 26 38.20 4.92 -0.25
N ILE A 27 37.94 5.44 0.96
CA ILE A 27 36.63 5.34 1.61
C ILE A 27 35.56 6.09 0.79
N ILE A 28 35.88 7.28 0.30
CA ILE A 28 34.97 8.08 -0.52
C ILE A 28 34.63 7.35 -1.84
N LEU A 29 35.63 6.82 -2.54
CA LEU A 29 35.44 6.08 -3.79
C LEU A 29 34.64 4.78 -3.59
N MET A 30 34.90 4.04 -2.51
CA MET A 30 34.08 2.88 -2.15
C MET A 30 32.62 3.28 -1.88
N GLY A 31 32.41 4.40 -1.19
CA GLY A 31 31.07 4.95 -0.93
C GLY A 31 30.30 5.27 -2.20
N TYR A 32 30.94 6.00 -3.14
CA TYR A 32 30.33 6.31 -4.45
C TYR A 32 30.03 5.06 -5.26
N SER A 33 30.99 4.14 -5.39
CA SER A 33 30.78 2.90 -6.14
C SER A 33 29.63 2.08 -5.56
N THR A 34 29.53 1.98 -4.23
CA THR A 34 28.44 1.23 -3.58
C THR A 34 27.08 1.88 -3.82
N ALA A 35 27.00 3.21 -3.80
CA ALA A 35 25.78 3.94 -4.09
C ALA A 35 25.32 3.76 -5.54
N ASP A 36 26.25 3.86 -6.50
CA ASP A 36 25.97 3.67 -7.93
C ASP A 36 25.49 2.23 -8.22
N HIS A 37 26.12 1.23 -7.58
CA HIS A 37 25.67 -0.16 -7.66
C HIS A 37 24.25 -0.32 -7.12
N ARG A 38 23.94 0.26 -5.95
CA ARG A 38 22.60 0.19 -5.36
C ARG A 38 21.53 0.82 -6.26
N ILE A 39 21.82 1.95 -6.90
CA ILE A 39 20.89 2.61 -7.83
C ILE A 39 20.64 1.72 -9.06
N SER A 40 21.71 1.14 -9.63
CA SER A 40 21.61 0.21 -10.75
C SER A 40 20.77 -1.02 -10.38
N ASP A 41 20.97 -1.59 -9.19
CA ASP A 41 20.27 -2.78 -8.73
C ASP A 41 18.77 -2.53 -8.53
N ILE A 42 18.40 -1.38 -7.95
CA ILE A 42 16.99 -0.96 -7.83
C ILE A 42 16.36 -0.88 -9.22
N LYS A 43 17.02 -0.21 -10.17
CA LYS A 43 16.50 -0.09 -11.54
C LYS A 43 16.31 -1.45 -12.21
N GLN A 44 17.27 -2.36 -12.09
CA GLN A 44 17.15 -3.72 -12.63
C GLN A 44 16.00 -4.51 -12.01
N ASN A 45 15.80 -4.38 -10.69
CA ASN A 45 14.70 -5.02 -10.00
C ASN A 45 13.34 -4.46 -10.46
N LEU A 46 13.24 -3.13 -10.64
CA LEU A 46 12.06 -2.47 -11.19
C LEU A 46 11.75 -2.94 -12.62
N ASP A 47 12.75 -2.96 -13.50
CA ASP A 47 12.61 -3.45 -14.87
C ASP A 47 12.21 -4.95 -14.89
N SER A 48 12.69 -5.74 -13.93
CA SER A 48 12.27 -7.14 -13.79
C SER A 48 10.80 -7.29 -13.42
N ILE A 49 10.22 -6.37 -12.65
CA ILE A 49 8.79 -6.40 -12.33
C ILE A 49 7.98 -6.20 -13.61
N ILE A 50 8.31 -5.16 -14.37
CA ILE A 50 7.66 -4.81 -15.63
C ILE A 50 7.80 -5.94 -16.65
N SER A 51 9.01 -6.48 -16.82
CA SER A 51 9.27 -7.58 -17.76
C SER A 51 8.42 -8.82 -17.49
N ARG A 52 8.13 -9.15 -16.22
CA ARG A 52 7.25 -10.28 -15.88
C ARG A 52 5.79 -10.00 -16.27
N ILE A 53 5.30 -8.79 -16.03
CA ILE A 53 3.93 -8.37 -16.42
C ILE A 53 3.78 -8.45 -17.94
N GLU A 54 4.76 -7.91 -18.67
CA GLU A 54 4.71 -7.87 -20.13
C GLU A 54 4.86 -9.24 -20.77
N SER A 55 5.77 -10.07 -20.24
CA SER A 55 5.92 -11.46 -20.70
C SER A 55 4.63 -12.27 -20.51
N TYR A 56 3.91 -12.03 -19.40
CA TYR A 56 2.62 -12.63 -19.17
C TYR A 56 1.57 -12.16 -20.17
N ASN A 57 1.50 -10.85 -20.42
CA ASN A 57 0.58 -10.29 -21.40
C ASN A 57 0.84 -10.82 -22.81
N VAL A 58 2.10 -10.92 -23.23
CA VAL A 58 2.50 -11.52 -24.51
C VAL A 58 2.06 -12.98 -24.61
N SER A 59 2.20 -13.74 -23.52
CA SER A 59 1.91 -15.19 -23.50
C SER A 59 0.43 -15.52 -23.40
N ASN A 60 -0.35 -14.70 -22.69
CA ASN A 60 -1.75 -14.96 -22.37
C ASN A 60 -2.73 -14.05 -23.12
N HIS A 61 -2.23 -13.05 -23.86
CA HIS A 61 -3.02 -12.01 -24.52
C HIS A 61 -3.97 -11.26 -23.57
N THR A 62 -3.64 -11.23 -22.29
CA THR A 62 -4.36 -10.50 -21.25
C THR A 62 -3.38 -10.05 -20.18
N LEU A 63 -3.64 -8.88 -19.60
CA LEU A 63 -2.94 -8.44 -18.41
C LEU A 63 -3.28 -9.37 -17.23
N PRO A 64 -2.34 -9.58 -16.29
CA PRO A 64 -2.62 -10.33 -15.08
C PRO A 64 -3.69 -9.61 -14.25
N GLU A 65 -4.63 -10.39 -13.70
CA GLU A 65 -5.64 -9.90 -12.76
C GLU A 65 -5.03 -9.64 -11.38
N ALA A 66 -4.01 -10.43 -11.01
CA ALA A 66 -3.26 -10.26 -9.78
C ALA A 66 -1.78 -10.63 -9.98
N MET A 67 -0.88 -9.93 -9.28
CA MET A 67 0.57 -10.20 -9.38
C MET A 67 0.97 -11.57 -8.80
N SER A 68 0.11 -12.22 -8.02
CA SER A 68 0.30 -13.62 -7.60
C SER A 68 0.36 -14.60 -8.77
N GLN A 69 -0.30 -14.30 -9.90
CA GLN A 69 -0.19 -15.07 -11.15
C GLN A 69 1.22 -15.04 -11.75
N LEU A 70 2.03 -14.05 -11.35
CA LEU A 70 3.43 -13.89 -11.74
C LEU A 70 4.39 -14.33 -10.62
N ASN A 71 3.89 -15.05 -9.61
CA ASN A 71 4.61 -15.51 -8.43
C ASN A 71 5.19 -14.36 -7.56
N PHE A 72 4.63 -13.16 -7.61
CA PHE A 72 4.94 -12.16 -6.60
C PHE A 72 4.20 -12.48 -5.31
N LYS A 73 4.88 -12.27 -4.17
CA LYS A 73 4.28 -12.47 -2.86
C LYS A 73 3.34 -11.31 -2.56
N GLN A 74 2.09 -11.62 -2.25
CA GLN A 74 1.10 -10.63 -1.83
C GLN A 74 1.32 -10.27 -0.36
N THR A 75 1.17 -8.98 -0.03
CA THR A 75 1.24 -8.43 1.32
C THR A 75 -0.01 -7.57 1.58
N ILE A 76 -0.20 -7.16 2.84
CA ILE A 76 -1.31 -6.28 3.23
C ILE A 76 -1.30 -4.92 2.51
N ASN A 77 -0.14 -4.49 2.00
CA ASN A 77 0.01 -3.18 1.39
C ASN A 77 0.26 -3.24 -0.13
N GLY A 78 0.16 -4.43 -0.73
CA GLY A 78 0.35 -4.66 -2.16
C GLY A 78 1.09 -5.97 -2.43
N TYR A 79 2.24 -5.86 -3.09
CA TYR A 79 3.07 -6.99 -3.51
C TYR A 79 4.53 -6.75 -3.14
N LEU A 80 5.24 -7.85 -2.92
CA LEU A 80 6.65 -7.88 -2.61
C LEU A 80 7.40 -8.59 -3.74
N TYR A 81 8.42 -7.90 -4.24
CA TYR A 81 9.47 -8.48 -5.05
C TYR A 81 10.74 -8.57 -4.21
N GLU A 82 11.13 -9.80 -3.90
CA GLU A 82 12.43 -10.10 -3.29
C GLU A 82 13.48 -10.06 -4.41
N GLY A 83 14.12 -8.91 -4.55
CA GLY A 83 15.11 -8.66 -5.59
C GLY A 83 16.47 -9.27 -5.27
N ASN A 84 17.41 -9.07 -6.18
CA ASN A 84 18.77 -9.53 -5.97
C ASN A 84 19.45 -8.78 -4.80
N MET A 85 20.40 -9.44 -4.14
CA MET A 85 21.21 -8.88 -3.05
C MET A 85 20.43 -8.38 -1.81
N GLY A 86 19.22 -8.89 -1.58
CA GLY A 86 18.42 -8.56 -0.39
C GLY A 86 17.70 -7.21 -0.47
N ILE A 87 17.52 -6.68 -1.68
CA ILE A 87 16.69 -5.49 -1.92
C ILE A 87 15.25 -5.94 -2.14
N ASP A 88 14.40 -5.65 -1.17
CA ASP A 88 12.97 -5.90 -1.21
C ASP A 88 12.24 -4.68 -1.80
N ILE A 89 11.50 -4.89 -2.88
CA ILE A 89 10.66 -3.83 -3.48
C ILE A 89 9.20 -4.12 -3.16
N ARG A 90 8.56 -3.17 -2.50
CA ARG A 90 7.12 -3.19 -2.25
C ARG A 90 6.42 -2.31 -3.27
N PHE A 91 5.41 -2.88 -3.92
CA PHE A 91 4.72 -2.19 -4.99
C PHE A 91 3.23 -2.54 -5.03
N ARG A 92 2.44 -1.66 -5.65
CA ARG A 92 1.05 -1.93 -6.04
C ARG A 92 0.97 -2.01 -7.55
N TYR A 93 0.01 -2.80 -8.02
CA TYR A 93 -0.28 -2.99 -9.42
C TYR A 93 -1.76 -2.72 -9.64
N TYR A 94 -2.06 -1.96 -10.69
CA TYR A 94 -3.40 -1.61 -11.11
C TYR A 94 -3.58 -2.01 -12.58
N ASN A 95 -4.46 -2.98 -12.82
CA ASN A 95 -4.93 -3.32 -14.15
C ASN A 95 -6.06 -2.35 -14.53
N LEU A 96 -5.89 -1.57 -15.60
CA LEU A 96 -6.82 -0.54 -16.01
C LEU A 96 -7.72 -1.06 -17.13
N SER A 97 -8.98 -0.62 -17.15
CA SER A 97 -10.01 -1.16 -18.05
C SER A 97 -9.75 -0.87 -19.53
N ASP A 98 -8.90 0.12 -19.84
CA ASP A 98 -8.47 0.47 -21.19
C ASP A 98 -7.33 -0.43 -21.71
N GLY A 99 -6.94 -1.46 -20.95
CA GLY A 99 -5.83 -2.36 -21.28
C GLY A 99 -4.45 -1.78 -20.94
N SER A 100 -4.39 -0.63 -20.27
CA SER A 100 -3.16 -0.12 -19.66
C SER A 100 -2.99 -0.63 -18.22
N TYR A 101 -1.82 -0.41 -17.64
CA TYR A 101 -1.58 -0.74 -16.23
C TYR A 101 -0.67 0.28 -15.56
N LEU A 102 -0.79 0.35 -14.24
CA LEU A 102 0.05 1.20 -13.37
C LEU A 102 0.77 0.33 -12.34
N VAL A 103 2.06 0.60 -12.12
CA VAL A 103 2.83 0.05 -11.00
C VAL A 103 3.33 1.19 -10.14
N GLU A 104 3.08 1.13 -8.84
CA GLU A 104 3.53 2.13 -7.86
C GLU A 104 4.46 1.49 -6.85
N VAL A 105 5.61 2.08 -6.62
CA VAL A 105 6.61 1.64 -5.65
C VAL A 105 6.62 2.62 -4.49
N PHE A 106 6.60 2.09 -3.28
CA PHE A 106 6.55 2.89 -2.07
C PHE A 106 7.92 2.94 -1.38
N ASN A 107 8.12 3.97 -0.58
CA ASN A 107 9.25 3.98 0.37
C ASN A 107 9.09 2.89 1.44
N GLU A 108 10.13 2.67 2.26
CA GLU A 108 10.14 1.62 3.28
C GLU A 108 9.02 1.77 4.32
N GLU A 109 8.61 3.02 4.60
CA GLU A 109 7.52 3.38 5.54
C GLU A 109 6.13 3.32 4.89
N GLU A 110 6.07 3.14 3.58
CA GLU A 110 4.85 3.01 2.77
C GLU A 110 3.91 4.21 2.82
N ASP A 111 4.44 5.39 3.16
CA ASP A 111 3.69 6.64 3.25
C ASP A 111 3.72 7.45 1.95
N SER A 112 4.67 7.16 1.05
CA SER A 112 4.94 7.94 -0.16
C SER A 112 5.28 7.05 -1.35
N ILE A 113 4.73 7.39 -2.52
CA ILE A 113 5.10 6.78 -3.80
C ILE A 113 6.44 7.39 -4.24
N ILE A 114 7.44 6.54 -4.47
CA ILE A 114 8.80 6.95 -4.85
C ILE A 114 9.12 6.70 -6.32
N ASN A 115 8.43 5.75 -6.96
CA ASN A 115 8.51 5.50 -8.39
C ASN A 115 7.16 5.02 -8.89
N GLN A 116 6.80 5.42 -10.11
CA GLN A 116 5.56 4.99 -10.76
C GLN A 116 5.84 4.61 -12.21
N PHE A 117 5.29 3.49 -12.67
CA PHE A 117 5.33 3.08 -14.07
C PHE A 117 3.92 3.05 -14.63
N TYR A 118 3.65 3.92 -15.60
CA TYR A 118 2.39 3.93 -16.34
C TYR A 118 2.62 3.36 -17.73
N SER A 119 1.98 2.24 -18.05
CA SER A 119 2.29 1.46 -19.26
C SER A 119 2.23 2.22 -20.59
N PRO A 120 1.34 3.23 -20.78
CA PRO A 120 1.34 4.05 -21.99
C PRO A 120 2.53 5.02 -22.11
N ALA A 121 3.05 5.50 -20.97
CA ALA A 121 4.27 6.32 -20.96
C ALA A 121 5.52 5.43 -21.10
N HIS A 122 5.44 4.19 -20.63
CA HIS A 122 6.47 3.15 -20.77
C HIS A 122 7.84 3.55 -20.20
N GLN A 123 7.82 4.36 -19.15
CA GLN A 123 8.99 4.78 -18.40
C GLN A 123 8.64 4.91 -16.93
N TRP A 124 9.63 4.69 -16.06
CA TRP A 124 9.52 5.00 -14.64
C TRP A 124 9.58 6.51 -14.44
N GLU A 125 8.63 7.02 -13.67
CA GLU A 125 8.55 8.40 -13.22
C GLU A 125 8.85 8.45 -11.71
N ASN A 126 9.71 9.38 -11.32
CA ASN A 126 10.16 9.57 -9.96
C ASN A 126 9.84 10.99 -9.43
N GLU A 127 9.46 11.92 -10.32
CA GLU A 127 8.99 13.24 -9.95
C GLU A 127 7.47 13.22 -9.70
N PRO A 128 7.01 13.49 -8.45
CA PRO A 128 5.58 13.40 -8.10
C PRO A 128 4.64 14.24 -8.97
N ASP A 129 5.12 15.38 -9.47
CA ASP A 129 4.35 16.29 -10.34
C ASP A 129 4.05 15.69 -11.73
N ASN A 130 4.87 14.73 -12.17
CA ASN A 130 4.73 14.06 -13.46
C ASN A 130 4.03 12.69 -13.33
N MET A 131 3.87 12.18 -12.11
CA MET A 131 3.16 10.93 -11.86
C MET A 131 1.68 11.04 -12.27
N VAL A 132 1.13 9.96 -12.79
CA VAL A 132 -0.27 9.81 -13.12
C VAL A 132 -1.06 9.61 -11.85
N TRP A 133 -1.78 10.65 -11.45
CA TRP A 133 -2.69 10.60 -10.33
C TRP A 133 -4.11 10.27 -10.83
N PHE A 134 -4.58 9.07 -10.50
CA PHE A 134 -6.00 8.78 -10.63
C PHE A 134 -6.76 9.60 -9.61
N LYS A 135 -7.49 10.61 -10.08
CA LYS A 135 -8.33 11.44 -9.22
C LYS A 135 -9.49 10.58 -8.68
N ILE A 136 -9.25 9.96 -7.54
CA ILE A 136 -10.35 9.49 -6.69
C ILE A 136 -11.10 10.76 -6.33
N GLU A 137 -12.37 10.85 -6.76
CA GLU A 137 -13.28 11.86 -6.21
C GLU A 137 -13.52 11.51 -4.75
N THR A 138 -12.60 11.94 -3.90
CA THR A 138 -12.74 11.81 -2.46
C THR A 138 -13.51 13.01 -1.97
N LYS A 139 -14.65 12.75 -1.33
CA LYS A 139 -15.28 13.73 -0.48
C LYS A 139 -14.49 13.77 0.84
N ALA A 140 -13.27 14.31 0.81
CA ALA A 140 -12.31 14.24 1.90
C ALA A 140 -12.88 14.69 3.25
N TYR A 141 -13.75 15.70 3.26
CA TYR A 141 -14.50 16.10 4.44
C TYR A 141 -15.42 15.00 4.97
N GLU A 142 -16.25 14.40 4.11
CA GLU A 142 -17.13 13.28 4.49
C GLU A 142 -16.31 12.08 5.01
N LEU A 143 -15.20 11.74 4.36
CA LEU A 143 -14.28 10.69 4.80
C LEU A 143 -13.67 10.99 6.19
N SER A 144 -13.30 12.25 6.45
CA SER A 144 -12.78 12.67 7.76
C SER A 144 -13.84 12.55 8.86
N GLN A 145 -15.10 12.84 8.55
CA GLN A 145 -16.22 12.72 9.48
C GLN A 145 -16.56 11.26 9.75
N ILE A 146 -16.56 10.42 8.70
CA ILE A 146 -16.72 8.96 8.80
C ILE A 146 -15.64 8.36 9.70
N LYS A 147 -14.36 8.74 9.49
CA LYS A 147 -13.24 8.26 10.31
C LYS A 147 -13.40 8.66 11.79
N LYS A 148 -13.79 9.90 12.07
CA LYS A 148 -14.05 10.35 13.47
C LYS A 148 -15.16 9.53 14.14
N ILE A 149 -16.27 9.29 13.44
CA ILE A 149 -17.38 8.48 13.97
C ILE A 149 -16.90 7.05 14.23
N HIS A 150 -16.18 6.45 13.28
CA HIS A 150 -15.63 5.11 13.40
C HIS A 150 -14.65 4.98 14.58
N ASP A 151 -13.68 5.89 14.71
CA ASP A 151 -12.66 5.87 15.77
C ASP A 151 -13.29 6.03 17.17
N ILE A 152 -14.36 6.83 17.29
CA ILE A 152 -15.15 6.96 18.53
C ILE A 152 -15.83 5.63 18.89
N LEU A 153 -16.34 4.91 17.88
CA LEU A 153 -17.05 3.65 18.07
C LEU A 153 -16.11 2.46 18.26
N ASN A 154 -14.85 2.57 17.84
CA ASN A 154 -13.84 1.52 17.89
C ASN A 154 -12.50 2.02 18.48
N PRO A 155 -12.45 2.43 19.77
CA PRO A 155 -11.25 2.96 20.38
C PRO A 155 -10.15 1.89 20.53
N VAL A 156 -8.89 2.29 20.32
CA VAL A 156 -7.69 1.43 20.35
C VAL A 156 -7.43 0.76 21.71
N SER A 157 -8.18 1.12 22.76
CA SER A 157 -8.07 0.54 24.10
C SER A 157 -9.32 -0.27 24.49
N SER A 158 -9.09 -1.42 25.11
CA SER A 158 -9.99 -2.54 25.47
C SER A 158 -11.28 -2.27 26.26
N TYR A 159 -11.69 -1.02 26.43
CA TYR A 159 -13.05 -0.71 26.88
C TYR A 159 -13.93 -0.53 25.65
N ARG A 160 -14.32 -1.67 25.05
CA ARG A 160 -15.48 -1.72 24.16
C ARG A 160 -16.64 -1.14 24.95
N PHE A 161 -16.94 0.14 24.70
CA PHE A 161 -18.12 0.78 25.26
C PHE A 161 -19.31 -0.14 25.01
N SER A 162 -20.25 -0.18 25.95
CA SER A 162 -21.50 -0.94 25.86
C SER A 162 -22.38 -0.41 24.73
N ILE A 163 -21.87 -0.50 23.50
CA ILE A 163 -22.48 -0.04 22.26
C ILE A 163 -23.30 -1.23 21.77
N PRO A 164 -24.64 -1.14 21.81
CA PRO A 164 -25.47 -2.18 21.27
C PRO A 164 -25.31 -2.26 19.75
N PHE A 165 -25.14 -3.47 19.23
CA PHE A 165 -25.24 -3.74 17.80
C PHE A 165 -26.45 -4.65 17.54
N THR A 166 -27.02 -4.51 16.35
CA THR A 166 -28.10 -5.35 15.84
C THR A 166 -27.69 -5.94 14.50
N LEU A 167 -27.88 -7.24 14.37
CA LEU A 167 -27.65 -8.00 13.15
C LEU A 167 -29.02 -8.32 12.55
N ASP A 168 -29.32 -7.74 11.39
CA ASP A 168 -30.66 -7.78 10.81
C ASP A 168 -30.92 -9.07 10.00
N SER A 169 -29.90 -9.51 9.25
CA SER A 169 -29.94 -10.78 8.52
C SER A 169 -28.54 -11.39 8.43
N VAL A 170 -28.47 -12.72 8.39
CA VAL A 170 -27.23 -13.49 8.19
C VAL A 170 -27.48 -14.52 7.09
N THR A 171 -26.64 -14.51 6.06
CA THR A 171 -26.62 -15.55 5.03
C THR A 171 -25.27 -16.24 5.02
N ARG A 172 -25.30 -17.56 5.07
CA ARG A 172 -24.10 -18.40 5.00
C ARG A 172 -23.53 -18.35 3.59
N ASN A 173 -22.23 -18.05 3.47
CA ASN A 173 -21.56 -17.90 2.19
C ASN A 173 -20.34 -18.81 2.10
N ASP A 174 -20.55 -20.02 1.60
CA ASP A 174 -19.45 -20.98 1.41
C ASP A 174 -18.55 -20.62 0.19
N ASN A 175 -18.89 -19.59 -0.60
CA ASN A 175 -18.22 -19.24 -1.88
C ASN A 175 -17.74 -17.77 -2.01
N ILE A 176 -17.83 -16.93 -0.96
CA ILE A 176 -17.43 -15.52 -1.06
C ILE A 176 -16.02 -15.36 -0.49
N LEU A 177 -15.08 -15.00 -1.36
CA LEU A 177 -13.81 -14.41 -0.96
C LEU A 177 -14.08 -12.99 -0.45
N SER A 178 -13.54 -12.62 0.70
CA SER A 178 -13.66 -11.25 1.19
C SER A 178 -13.05 -10.29 0.18
N ILE A 179 -13.87 -9.44 -0.43
CA ILE A 179 -13.50 -8.56 -1.55
C ILE A 179 -12.54 -7.45 -1.09
N LEU A 180 -12.45 -7.18 0.23
CA LEU A 180 -11.87 -5.97 0.79
C LEU A 180 -10.92 -6.19 1.97
N SER A 181 -10.30 -7.37 2.08
CA SER A 181 -9.29 -7.64 3.10
C SER A 181 -8.12 -8.41 2.51
N ASP A 182 -6.91 -7.99 2.87
CA ASP A 182 -5.67 -8.65 2.47
C ASP A 182 -5.41 -9.96 3.22
N ILE A 183 -6.36 -10.34 4.08
CA ILE A 183 -6.39 -11.63 4.76
C ILE A 183 -7.37 -12.51 3.99
N THR A 184 -6.89 -13.62 3.43
CA THR A 184 -7.72 -14.67 2.80
C THR A 184 -8.55 -15.40 3.87
N ILE A 185 -9.46 -14.68 4.53
CA ILE A 185 -10.43 -15.26 5.45
C ILE A 185 -11.61 -15.69 4.59
N HIS A 186 -11.90 -16.98 4.59
CA HIS A 186 -13.19 -17.46 4.14
C HIS A 186 -14.25 -16.95 5.11
N CYS A 187 -14.96 -15.89 4.74
CA CYS A 187 -16.05 -15.39 5.56
C CYS A 187 -17.17 -16.43 5.53
N ASP A 188 -17.49 -16.99 6.69
CA ASP A 188 -18.59 -17.96 6.80
C ASP A 188 -19.94 -17.32 6.46
N SER A 189 -20.08 -16.00 6.64
CA SER A 189 -21.37 -15.32 6.49
C SER A 189 -21.25 -13.83 6.12
N ILE A 190 -22.31 -13.34 5.51
CA ILE A 190 -22.57 -11.90 5.31
C ILE A 190 -23.79 -11.51 6.14
N GLY A 191 -23.78 -10.30 6.70
CA GLY A 191 -24.96 -9.73 7.31
C GLY A 191 -25.04 -8.21 7.22
N TYR A 192 -26.25 -7.70 7.37
CA TYR A 192 -26.48 -6.26 7.54
C TYR A 192 -26.34 -5.91 9.01
N LEU A 193 -25.37 -5.06 9.32
CA LEU A 193 -25.07 -4.63 10.67
C LEU A 193 -25.56 -3.22 10.91
N ALA A 194 -26.23 -3.00 12.04
CA ALA A 194 -26.52 -1.65 12.55
C ALA A 194 -25.92 -1.49 13.95
N ILE A 195 -25.09 -0.47 14.12
CA ILE A 195 -24.49 -0.10 15.41
C ILE A 195 -25.24 1.10 15.97
N LYS A 196 -25.65 0.99 17.23
CA LYS A 196 -26.48 1.99 17.89
C LYS A 196 -25.75 2.60 19.08
N SER A 197 -25.96 3.89 19.32
CA SER A 197 -25.54 4.51 20.57
C SER A 197 -26.35 3.97 21.77
N PRO A 198 -25.93 4.22 23.03
CA PRO A 198 -26.65 3.75 24.21
C PRO A 198 -28.13 4.19 24.29
N ASP A 199 -28.47 5.31 23.66
CA ASP A 199 -29.82 5.84 23.49
C ASP A 199 -30.62 5.21 22.32
N LYS A 200 -30.08 4.13 21.72
CA LYS A 200 -30.65 3.36 20.60
C LYS A 200 -30.69 4.09 19.25
N GLN A 201 -30.07 5.25 19.09
CA GLN A 201 -29.94 5.89 17.77
C GLN A 201 -28.91 5.14 16.90
N THR A 202 -29.21 4.90 15.62
CA THR A 202 -28.25 4.31 14.68
C THR A 202 -27.10 5.28 14.44
N ARG A 203 -25.86 4.78 14.56
CA ARG A 203 -24.61 5.55 14.38
C ARG A 203 -23.82 5.10 13.16
N MET A 204 -23.89 3.83 12.82
CA MET A 204 -23.43 3.32 11.54
C MET A 204 -24.19 2.07 11.14
N GLU A 205 -24.39 1.88 9.84
CA GLU A 205 -25.01 0.68 9.30
C GLU A 205 -24.51 0.37 7.89
N GLY A 206 -24.49 -0.91 7.55
CA GLY A 206 -24.04 -1.38 6.25
C GLY A 206 -23.79 -2.88 6.22
N TRP A 207 -23.38 -3.38 5.06
CA TRP A 207 -23.09 -4.80 4.87
C TRP A 207 -21.68 -5.14 5.35
N THR A 208 -21.57 -6.22 6.11
CA THR A 208 -20.30 -6.76 6.60
C THR A 208 -20.21 -8.23 6.32
N ALA A 209 -19.00 -8.68 5.97
CA ALA A 209 -18.63 -10.08 6.04
C ALA A 209 -18.06 -10.39 7.43
N PHE A 210 -18.31 -11.58 7.96
CA PHE A 210 -17.75 -12.02 9.23
C PHE A 210 -17.49 -13.53 9.24
N ASP A 211 -16.53 -13.92 10.07
CA ASP A 211 -16.14 -15.31 10.33
C ASP A 211 -16.75 -15.76 11.67
N ARG A 212 -17.38 -16.94 11.70
CA ARG A 212 -18.07 -17.42 12.91
C ARG A 212 -17.10 -17.72 14.06
N TYR A 213 -15.82 -17.91 13.75
CA TYR A 213 -14.76 -18.23 14.69
C TYR A 213 -14.05 -16.98 15.22
N VAL A 214 -14.44 -15.80 14.75
CA VAL A 214 -13.85 -14.53 15.14
C VAL A 214 -14.86 -13.72 15.93
N TYR A 215 -14.43 -13.13 17.05
CA TYR A 215 -15.32 -12.29 17.83
C TYR A 215 -15.85 -11.14 16.95
N PRO A 216 -17.17 -10.88 16.91
CA PRO A 216 -17.75 -9.84 16.08
C PRO A 216 -17.10 -8.47 16.27
N ALA A 217 -16.61 -8.20 17.49
CA ALA A 217 -15.96 -6.95 17.85
C ALA A 217 -14.42 -6.94 17.70
N GLU A 218 -13.81 -8.04 17.24
CA GLU A 218 -12.39 -8.08 16.81
C GLU A 218 -12.28 -7.90 15.29
N TYR A 219 -13.26 -8.41 14.55
CA TYR A 219 -13.33 -8.27 13.10
C TYR A 219 -14.76 -7.95 12.66
N LEU A 220 -15.19 -6.69 12.88
CA LEU A 220 -16.26 -6.06 12.09
C LEU A 220 -15.83 -5.87 10.61
N GLY A 221 -15.07 -6.83 10.06
CA GLY A 221 -13.75 -6.55 9.50
C GLY A 221 -13.70 -6.28 8.01
N CYS A 222 -14.81 -6.41 7.28
CA CYS A 222 -14.83 -6.12 5.85
C CYS A 222 -16.13 -5.43 5.50
N MET A 223 -16.21 -4.13 5.77
CA MET A 223 -17.27 -3.25 5.29
C MET A 223 -17.27 -3.25 3.78
N PHE A 224 -18.32 -3.76 3.13
CA PHE A 224 -18.49 -3.70 1.68
C PHE A 224 -19.86 -3.10 1.33
N GLY A 225 -20.07 -2.72 0.07
CA GLY A 225 -21.25 -1.95 -0.31
C GLY A 225 -21.28 -0.54 0.29
N GLU A 226 -22.49 0.01 0.33
CA GLU A 226 -22.74 1.32 0.95
C GLU A 226 -22.76 1.19 2.48
N TRP A 227 -21.94 1.99 3.14
CA TRP A 227 -22.02 2.21 4.58
C TRP A 227 -22.52 3.62 4.90
N LYS A 228 -23.49 3.70 5.79
CA LYS A 228 -24.04 4.96 6.29
C LYS A 228 -23.52 5.23 7.69
N TYR A 229 -23.12 6.47 7.93
CA TYR A 229 -22.63 6.95 9.22
C TYR A 229 -23.44 8.17 9.64
N TYR A 230 -23.87 8.19 10.89
CA TYR A 230 -24.74 9.22 11.44
C TYR A 230 -24.06 9.93 12.62
N ASP A 231 -23.92 11.25 12.53
CA ASP A 231 -23.32 12.05 13.60
C ASP A 231 -24.28 12.36 14.77
N GLY A 232 -25.56 11.97 14.64
CA GLY A 232 -26.61 12.24 15.63
C GLY A 232 -27.13 13.68 15.60
N GLN A 233 -26.70 14.49 14.63
CA GLN A 233 -27.22 15.84 14.36
C GLN A 233 -28.17 15.88 13.16
N GLY A 234 -28.51 14.71 12.62
CA GLY A 234 -29.34 14.55 11.43
C GLY A 234 -28.56 14.41 10.12
N ASN A 235 -27.22 14.49 10.16
CA ASN A 235 -26.42 14.28 8.95
C ASN A 235 -26.12 12.79 8.75
N CYS A 236 -26.13 12.38 7.48
CA CYS A 236 -25.78 11.04 7.03
C CYS A 236 -24.61 11.14 6.05
N TYR A 237 -23.47 10.57 6.44
CA TYR A 237 -22.28 10.44 5.60
C TYR A 237 -22.26 9.04 5.00
N ARG A 238 -21.89 8.93 3.73
CA ARG A 238 -21.86 7.65 3.02
C ARG A 238 -20.44 7.31 2.63
N LYS A 239 -19.99 6.12 3.01
CA LYS A 239 -18.76 5.53 2.50
C LYS A 239 -19.17 4.58 1.39
N PHE A 240 -18.74 4.90 0.17
CA PHE A 240 -18.80 4.01 -0.97
C PHE A 240 -17.37 3.61 -1.34
N TRP A 241 -17.18 2.34 -1.68
CA TRP A 241 -16.01 1.90 -2.39
C TRP A 241 -16.26 2.18 -3.88
N ASN A 242 -15.92 3.40 -4.32
CA ASN A 242 -16.17 3.82 -5.71
C ASN A 242 -15.10 3.27 -6.65
N TYR A 243 -15.53 2.60 -7.72
CA TYR A 243 -14.72 2.39 -8.93
C TYR A 243 -15.23 3.33 -10.03
N LYS A 244 -14.31 3.90 -10.81
CA LYS A 244 -14.62 4.66 -12.03
C LYS A 244 -14.28 3.80 -13.25
N GLU A 245 -15.20 3.73 -14.21
CA GLU A 245 -14.98 3.16 -15.53
C GLU A 245 -15.31 4.24 -16.57
N ASN A 246 -14.35 4.64 -17.39
CA ASN A 246 -14.57 5.60 -18.50
C ASN A 246 -15.32 6.87 -18.07
N ASP A 247 -14.85 7.54 -17.01
CA ASP A 247 -15.47 8.71 -16.36
C ASP A 247 -16.87 8.51 -15.73
N ARG A 248 -17.41 7.29 -15.79
CA ARG A 248 -18.65 6.91 -15.12
C ARG A 248 -18.36 6.29 -13.76
N LEU A 249 -18.99 6.83 -12.71
CA LEU A 249 -18.99 6.19 -11.40
C LEU A 249 -19.83 4.90 -11.51
N ILE A 250 -19.24 3.75 -11.18
CA ILE A 250 -19.98 2.49 -11.07
C ILE A 250 -20.32 2.29 -9.60
N TYR A 251 -21.62 2.25 -9.30
CA TYR A 251 -22.12 1.83 -8.01
C TYR A 251 -22.23 0.30 -8.00
N GLU A 252 -21.93 -0.35 -6.88
CA GLU A 252 -22.09 -1.83 -6.73
C GLU A 252 -23.55 -2.29 -7.00
N THR A 253 -24.50 -1.36 -6.90
CA THR A 253 -25.92 -1.55 -7.19
C THR A 253 -26.32 -1.41 -8.66
N ASP A 254 -25.39 -1.04 -9.55
CA ASP A 254 -25.67 -0.78 -10.98
C ASP A 254 -25.58 -2.04 -11.87
N ARG A 255 -25.60 -3.24 -11.28
CA ARG A 255 -25.72 -4.53 -11.98
C ARG A 255 -27.16 -5.02 -12.06
#